data_AF-A0AAD4JRJ5-F1
#
_entry.id   AF-A0AAD4JRJ5-F1
#
_cell.length_a   1.000
_cell.length_b   1.000
_cell.length_c   1.000
_cell.angle_alpha   90.00
_cell.angle_beta   90.00
_cell.angle_gamma   90.00
#
_symmetry.space_group_name_H-M   'P 1'
#
loop_
_entity.id
_entity.type
_entity.pdbx_description
1 polymer ?
#
loop_
_entity_poly.entity_id
_entity_poly.type
_entity_poly.pdbx_seq_one_letter_code
_entity_poly.pdbx_strand_id
1 'polypeptide(L)'
;MNTYFVIALSALFVALAVASPLELNEEQKAAAKQYGEVCFKEVGLNEAEIAKVKAKDFSAPTENIKCFANCFFEKVGTLKDGVIQTEVVLAKLSPLIGEEKTRAALDKCGAIKGENKCDTAVKLHECFDGFKKA
;
A
#
# COMPACT_ATOMS: atom_id res chain seq x y z
N MET A 1 27.01 -13.42 37.26
CA MET A 1 26.41 -13.53 35.91
C MET A 1 26.97 -12.37 35.10
N ASN A 2 27.92 -12.65 34.21
CA ASN A 2 28.79 -11.64 33.62
C ASN A 2 27.96 -10.74 32.70
N THR A 3 27.92 -9.43 32.95
CA THR A 3 27.08 -8.47 32.20
C THR A 3 27.34 -8.54 30.69
N TYR A 4 28.56 -8.92 30.30
CA TYR A 4 28.97 -9.19 28.93
C TYR A 4 28.21 -10.34 28.24
N PHE A 5 27.83 -11.38 28.99
CA PHE A 5 27.08 -12.53 28.46
C PHE A 5 25.63 -12.15 28.14
N VAL A 6 25.04 -11.26 28.94
CA VAL A 6 23.68 -10.72 28.72
C VAL A 6 23.66 -9.78 27.50
N ILE A 7 24.70 -8.94 27.36
CA ILE A 7 24.85 -8.05 26.21
C ILE A 7 25.08 -8.85 24.92
N ALA A 8 25.92 -9.88 24.95
CA ALA A 8 26.19 -10.75 23.79
C ALA A 8 24.97 -11.59 23.37
N LEU A 9 24.15 -12.10 24.30
CA LEU A 9 22.90 -12.78 23.97
C LEU A 9 21.84 -11.82 23.43
N SER A 10 21.80 -10.57 23.91
CA SER A 10 20.85 -9.56 23.41
C SER A 10 21.15 -9.12 21.97
N ALA A 11 22.44 -9.08 21.59
CA ALA A 11 22.85 -8.76 20.22
C ALA A 11 22.50 -9.87 19.21
N LEU A 12 22.35 -11.13 19.66
CA LEU A 12 22.00 -12.26 18.80
C LEU A 12 20.50 -12.34 18.46
N PHE A 13 19.63 -11.80 19.33
CA PHE A 13 18.18 -11.78 19.10
C PHE A 13 17.72 -10.66 18.15
N VAL A 14 18.53 -9.63 17.91
CA VAL A 14 18.20 -8.52 16.99
C VAL A 14 18.49 -8.88 15.52
N ALA A 15 19.24 -9.95 15.25
CA ALA A 15 19.60 -10.37 13.91
C ALA A 15 18.55 -11.28 13.20
N LEU A 16 17.39 -11.53 13.83
CA LEU A 16 16.34 -12.41 13.30
C LEU A 16 14.99 -11.70 13.07
N ALA A 17 15.00 -10.38 12.88
CA ALA A 17 13.86 -9.73 12.21
C ALA A 17 13.96 -10.04 10.71
N VAL A 18 13.55 -11.25 10.35
CA VAL A 18 13.51 -11.76 8.98
C VAL A 18 12.68 -10.79 8.14
N ALA A 19 13.37 -9.98 7.32
CA ALA A 19 12.77 -9.10 6.34
C ALA A 19 12.21 -9.98 5.22
N SER A 20 10.99 -10.47 5.41
CA SER A 20 10.22 -11.02 4.30
C SER A 20 9.78 -9.85 3.41
N PRO A 21 10.08 -9.85 2.10
CA PRO A 21 9.42 -8.96 1.16
C PRO A 21 7.90 -9.11 1.35
N LEU A 22 7.13 -8.06 1.06
CA LEU A 22 5.67 -8.13 1.14
C LEU A 22 5.16 -9.14 0.10
N GLU A 23 5.11 -10.41 0.49
CA GLU A 23 4.65 -11.51 -0.33
C GLU A 23 3.14 -11.62 -0.19
N LEU A 24 2.43 -11.09 -1.19
CA LEU A 24 1.02 -11.38 -1.35
C LEU A 24 0.84 -12.87 -1.68
N ASN A 25 -0.19 -13.49 -1.13
CA ASN A 25 -0.58 -14.84 -1.52
C ASN A 25 -1.23 -14.86 -2.91
N GLU A 26 -1.45 -16.04 -3.47
CA GLU A 26 -2.00 -16.18 -4.84
C GLU A 26 -3.42 -15.61 -4.97
N GLU A 27 -4.24 -15.71 -3.92
CA GLU A 27 -5.58 -15.13 -3.89
C GLU A 27 -5.54 -13.60 -3.96
N GLN A 28 -4.65 -12.97 -3.19
CA GLN A 28 -4.43 -11.53 -3.18
C GLN A 28 -3.90 -11.03 -4.53
N LYS A 29 -2.99 -11.79 -5.16
CA LYS A 29 -2.49 -11.48 -6.51
C LYS A 29 -3.60 -11.58 -7.56
N ALA A 30 -4.41 -12.62 -7.49
CA ALA A 30 -5.54 -12.81 -8.41
C ALA A 30 -6.58 -11.68 -8.24
N ALA A 31 -6.95 -11.34 -7.00
CA ALA A 31 -7.84 -10.23 -6.71
C ALA A 31 -7.28 -8.89 -7.20
N ALA A 32 -6.00 -8.60 -6.94
CA ALA A 32 -5.35 -7.39 -7.44
C ALA A 32 -5.37 -7.32 -8.97
N LYS A 33 -5.11 -8.43 -9.66
CA LYS A 33 -5.22 -8.50 -11.13
C LYS A 33 -6.65 -8.21 -11.59
N GLN A 34 -7.64 -8.87 -10.99
CA GLN A 34 -9.05 -8.68 -11.33
C GLN A 34 -9.50 -7.24 -11.11
N TYR A 35 -9.20 -6.64 -9.96
CA TYR A 35 -9.53 -5.23 -9.68
C TYR A 35 -8.83 -4.29 -10.65
N GLY A 36 -7.56 -4.55 -10.99
CA GLY A 36 -6.83 -3.79 -11.99
C GLY A 36 -7.53 -3.81 -13.36
N GLU A 37 -7.92 -5.00 -13.85
CA GLU A 37 -8.62 -5.16 -15.13
C GLU A 37 -10.00 -4.49 -15.15
N VAL A 38 -10.74 -4.54 -14.03
CA VAL A 38 -12.00 -3.81 -13.87
C VAL A 38 -11.75 -2.30 -13.96
N CYS A 39 -10.76 -1.79 -13.23
CA CYS A 39 -10.45 -0.36 -13.20
C CYS A 39 -9.88 0.16 -14.52
N PHE A 40 -9.18 -0.67 -15.32
CA PHE A 40 -8.79 -0.31 -16.68
C PHE A 40 -10.02 0.05 -17.54
N LYS A 41 -11.10 -0.72 -17.41
CA LYS A 41 -12.34 -0.50 -18.16
C LYS A 41 -13.18 0.63 -17.58
N GLU A 42 -13.38 0.67 -16.26
CA GLU A 42 -14.22 1.68 -15.60
C GLU A 42 -13.68 3.10 -15.77
N VAL A 43 -12.35 3.26 -15.70
CA VAL A 43 -11.70 4.57 -15.87
C VAL A 43 -11.46 4.91 -17.34
N GLY A 44 -11.42 3.91 -18.23
CA GLY A 44 -11.18 4.12 -19.66
C GLY A 44 -9.70 4.41 -19.98
N LEU A 45 -8.78 3.68 -19.34
CA LEU A 45 -7.35 3.79 -19.63
C LEU A 45 -7.06 3.34 -21.08
N ASN A 46 -6.24 4.11 -21.79
CA ASN A 46 -5.76 3.70 -23.11
C ASN A 46 -4.59 2.70 -23.00
N GLU A 47 -4.19 2.08 -24.12
CA GLU A 47 -3.15 1.05 -24.13
C GLU A 47 -1.80 1.52 -23.56
N ALA A 48 -1.41 2.77 -23.84
CA ALA A 48 -0.16 3.34 -23.33
C ALA A 48 -0.22 3.56 -21.81
N GLU A 49 -1.36 4.00 -21.29
CA GLU A 49 -1.57 4.15 -19.85
C GLU A 49 -1.62 2.78 -19.15
N ILE A 50 -2.30 1.79 -19.73
CA ILE A 50 -2.31 0.41 -19.23
C ILE A 50 -0.89 -0.16 -19.16
N ALA A 51 -0.06 0.08 -20.20
CA ALA A 51 1.33 -0.36 -20.22
C ALA A 51 2.14 0.26 -19.07
N LYS A 52 1.97 1.57 -18.80
CA LYS A 52 2.60 2.26 -17.66
C LYS A 52 2.18 1.65 -16.32
N VAL A 53 0.88 1.43 -16.12
CA VAL A 53 0.36 0.82 -14.87
C VAL A 53 0.94 -0.58 -14.67
N LYS A 54 0.97 -1.42 -15.72
CA LYS A 54 1.55 -2.77 -15.65
C LYS A 54 3.06 -2.73 -15.36
N ALA A 55 3.77 -1.74 -15.89
CA ALA A 55 5.18 -1.49 -15.62
C ALA A 55 5.44 -0.85 -14.24
N LYS A 56 4.39 -0.48 -13.49
CA LYS A 56 4.46 0.28 -12.24
C LYS A 56 5.15 1.65 -12.40
N ASP A 57 5.05 2.26 -13.57
CA ASP A 57 5.56 3.61 -13.82
C ASP A 57 4.48 4.64 -13.47
N PHE A 58 4.63 5.25 -12.29
CA PHE A 58 3.76 6.29 -11.76
C PHE A 58 4.49 7.64 -11.59
N SER A 59 5.62 7.84 -12.26
CA SER A 59 6.46 9.03 -12.11
C SER A 59 5.79 10.34 -12.58
N ALA A 60 4.88 10.24 -13.55
CA ALA A 60 4.08 11.35 -14.07
C ALA A 60 2.68 10.85 -14.48
N PRO A 61 1.79 10.61 -13.50
CA PRO A 61 0.50 9.99 -13.77
C PRO A 61 -0.43 10.98 -14.46
N THR A 62 -1.08 10.55 -15.55
CA THR A 62 -2.24 11.25 -16.12
C THR A 62 -3.40 11.20 -15.14
N GLU A 63 -4.42 12.05 -15.33
CA GLU A 63 -5.61 12.01 -14.48
C GLU A 63 -6.28 10.63 -14.47
N ASN A 64 -6.32 9.93 -15.60
CA ASN A 64 -6.83 8.56 -15.69
C ASN A 64 -6.00 7.59 -14.84
N ILE A 65 -4.67 7.72 -14.81
CA ILE A 65 -3.82 6.86 -13.96
C ILE A 65 -4.05 7.18 -12.48
N LYS A 66 -4.26 8.45 -12.10
CA LYS A 66 -4.66 8.81 -10.74
C LYS A 66 -6.01 8.19 -10.37
N CYS A 67 -6.98 8.26 -11.28
CA CYS A 67 -8.31 7.70 -11.06
C CYS A 67 -8.31 6.17 -11.06
N PHE A 68 -7.37 5.53 -11.77
CA PHE A 68 -7.11 4.10 -11.63
C PHE A 68 -6.70 3.74 -10.20
N ALA A 69 -5.82 4.51 -9.57
CA ALA A 69 -5.44 4.29 -8.17
C ALA A 69 -6.66 4.41 -7.23
N ASN A 70 -7.50 5.44 -7.41
CA ASN A 70 -8.75 5.57 -6.63
C ASN A 70 -9.68 4.38 -6.83
N CYS A 71 -9.97 4.02 -8.08
CA CYS A 71 -10.81 2.87 -8.40
C CYS A 71 -10.26 1.60 -7.75
N PHE A 72 -8.96 1.35 -7.87
CA PHE A 72 -8.33 0.16 -7.31
C PHE A 72 -8.50 0.09 -5.79
N PHE A 73 -8.22 1.19 -5.07
CA PHE A 73 -8.38 1.23 -3.61
C PHE A 73 -9.86 1.14 -3.18
N GLU A 74 -10.79 1.64 -3.99
CA GLU A 74 -12.23 1.44 -3.77
C GLU A 74 -12.65 -0.02 -3.96
N LYS A 75 -12.13 -0.74 -4.97
CA LYS A 75 -12.40 -2.18 -5.15
C LYS A 75 -11.78 -3.03 -4.04
N VAL A 76 -10.59 -2.66 -3.56
CA VAL A 76 -9.97 -3.29 -2.38
C VAL A 76 -10.76 -2.96 -1.11
N GLY A 77 -11.46 -1.81 -1.08
CA GLY A 77 -12.27 -1.34 0.04
C GLY A 77 -11.50 -0.51 1.06
N THR A 78 -10.25 -0.12 0.78
CA THR A 78 -9.43 0.71 1.68
C THR A 78 -9.69 2.21 1.51
N LEU A 79 -10.39 2.60 0.46
CA LEU A 79 -10.79 3.97 0.17
C LEU A 79 -12.25 3.98 -0.27
N LYS A 80 -12.98 5.05 0.02
CA LYS A 80 -14.32 5.32 -0.53
C LYS A 80 -14.51 6.82 -0.67
N ASP A 81 -14.75 7.30 -1.89
CA ASP A 81 -14.97 8.72 -2.17
C ASP A 81 -13.84 9.62 -1.59
N GLY A 82 -12.59 9.14 -1.70
CA GLY A 82 -11.41 9.84 -1.16
C GLY A 82 -11.27 9.78 0.38
N VAL A 83 -12.04 8.94 1.08
CA VAL A 83 -11.96 8.73 2.54
C VAL A 83 -11.42 7.34 2.85
N ILE A 84 -10.35 7.27 3.64
CA ILE A 84 -9.77 6.01 4.08
C ILE A 84 -10.74 5.21 4.94
N GLN A 85 -10.79 3.91 4.68
CA GLN A 85 -11.55 2.95 5.48
C GLN A 85 -10.57 2.31 6.48
N THR A 86 -10.35 2.98 7.61
CA THR A 86 -9.33 2.65 8.62
C THR A 86 -9.35 1.18 9.05
N GLU A 87 -10.54 0.64 9.35
CA GLU A 87 -10.69 -0.75 9.78
C GLU A 87 -10.27 -1.75 8.69
N VAL A 88 -10.58 -1.44 7.42
CA VAL A 88 -10.21 -2.28 6.27
C VAL A 88 -8.70 -2.21 6.03
N VAL A 89 -8.10 -1.02 6.18
CA VAL A 89 -6.64 -0.84 6.10
C VAL A 89 -5.97 -1.65 7.20
N LEU A 90 -6.43 -1.56 8.45
CA LEU A 90 -5.89 -2.36 9.56
C LEU A 90 -6.00 -3.86 9.27
N ALA A 91 -7.16 -4.34 8.82
CA ALA A 91 -7.38 -5.75 8.55
C ALA A 91 -6.48 -6.29 7.41
N LYS A 92 -6.21 -5.49 6.38
CA LYS A 92 -5.44 -5.94 5.20
C LYS A 92 -3.95 -5.68 5.30
N LEU A 93 -3.54 -4.57 5.91
CA LEU A 93 -2.15 -4.13 5.93
C LEU A 93 -1.40 -4.59 7.18
N SER A 94 -2.07 -4.71 8.33
CA SER A 94 -1.43 -5.18 9.58
C SER A 94 -0.82 -6.57 9.47
N PRO A 95 -1.44 -7.57 8.79
CA PRO A 95 -0.80 -8.86 8.55
C PRO A 95 0.47 -8.79 7.69
N LEU A 96 0.64 -7.73 6.89
CA LEU A 96 1.74 -7.60 5.93
C LEU A 96 2.92 -6.82 6.52
N ILE A 97 2.67 -5.69 7.18
CA ILE A 97 3.71 -4.80 7.73
C ILE A 97 3.72 -4.71 9.27
N GLY A 98 2.74 -5.30 9.96
CA GLY A 98 2.55 -5.19 11.40
C GLY A 98 1.53 -4.11 11.79
N GLU A 99 0.79 -4.35 12.88
CA GLU A 99 -0.26 -3.44 13.35
C GLU A 99 0.30 -2.06 13.74
N GLU A 100 1.42 -2.03 14.49
CA GLU A 100 2.06 -0.78 14.91
C GLU A 100 2.44 0.10 13.71
N LYS A 101 3.10 -0.47 12.70
CA LYS A 101 3.45 0.25 11.47
C LYS A 101 2.21 0.69 10.68
N THR A 102 1.17 -0.13 10.66
CA THR A 102 -0.09 0.20 9.99
C THR A 102 -0.79 1.38 10.67
N ARG A 103 -0.84 1.41 12.00
CA ARG A 103 -1.37 2.53 12.79
C ARG A 103 -0.53 3.79 12.58
N ALA A 104 0.80 3.68 12.62
CA ALA A 104 1.67 4.82 12.35
C ALA A 104 1.48 5.40 10.94
N ALA A 105 1.24 4.54 9.93
CA ALA A 105 0.91 4.98 8.58
C ALA A 105 -0.46 5.69 8.52
N LEU A 106 -1.47 5.14 9.18
CA LEU A 106 -2.81 5.75 9.27
C LEU A 106 -2.77 7.11 9.98
N ASP A 107 -2.04 7.23 11.08
CA ASP A 107 -1.91 8.48 11.83
C ASP A 107 -1.20 9.56 11.00
N LYS A 108 -0.15 9.18 10.25
CA LYS A 108 0.62 10.13 9.43
C LYS A 108 -0.09 10.50 8.13
N CYS A 109 -0.73 9.54 7.47
CA CYS A 109 -1.21 9.68 6.10
C CYS A 109 -2.74 9.79 5.99
N GLY A 110 -3.50 9.28 6.97
CA GLY A 110 -4.95 9.04 6.87
C GLY A 110 -5.80 10.28 6.60
N ALA A 111 -5.31 11.46 6.97
CA ALA A 111 -5.99 12.74 6.78
C ALA A 111 -5.60 13.47 5.48
N ILE A 112 -4.67 12.92 4.68
CA ILE A 112 -4.23 13.56 3.44
C ILE A 112 -5.40 13.66 2.45
N LYS A 113 -5.51 14.84 1.82
CA LYS A 113 -6.49 15.14 0.77
C LYS A 113 -5.80 15.74 -0.44
N GLY A 114 -6.27 15.34 -1.61
CA GLY A 114 -5.91 15.93 -2.90
C GLY A 114 -6.96 16.92 -3.39
N GLU A 115 -6.76 17.41 -4.60
CA GLU A 115 -7.70 18.31 -5.28
C GLU A 115 -9.05 17.63 -5.58
N ASN A 116 -9.01 16.30 -5.79
CA ASN A 116 -10.17 15.46 -5.99
C ASN A 116 -9.90 14.04 -5.41
N LYS A 117 -10.82 13.10 -5.58
CA LYS A 117 -10.66 11.72 -5.06
C LYS A 117 -9.51 10.95 -5.72
N CYS A 118 -9.26 11.17 -7.01
CA CYS A 118 -8.17 10.56 -7.76
C CYS A 118 -6.81 11.05 -7.27
N ASP A 119 -6.66 12.37 -7.08
CA ASP A 119 -5.46 12.98 -6.51
C ASP A 119 -5.24 12.57 -5.05
N THR A 120 -6.33 12.46 -4.27
CA THR A 120 -6.29 11.95 -2.90
C THR A 120 -5.73 10.53 -2.85
N ALA A 121 -6.18 9.64 -3.74
CA ALA A 121 -5.72 8.26 -3.79
C ALA A 121 -4.20 8.16 -4.05
N VAL A 122 -3.66 8.97 -4.96
CA VAL A 122 -2.22 8.98 -5.27
C VAL A 122 -1.40 9.52 -4.11
N LYS A 123 -1.79 10.66 -3.53
CA LYS A 123 -1.08 11.24 -2.37
C LYS A 123 -1.08 10.31 -1.16
N LEU A 124 -2.20 9.61 -0.94
CA LEU A 124 -2.27 8.57 0.09
C LEU A 124 -1.29 7.44 -0.22
N HIS A 125 -1.31 6.88 -1.44
CA HIS A 125 -0.38 5.82 -1.84
C HIS A 125 1.09 6.23 -1.64
N GLU A 126 1.49 7.42 -2.12
CA GLU A 126 2.85 7.95 -1.95
C GLU A 126 3.26 8.05 -0.47
N CYS A 127 2.34 8.48 0.40
CA CYS A 127 2.62 8.56 1.84
C CYS A 127 2.74 7.16 2.48
N PHE A 128 1.83 6.23 2.16
CA PHE A 128 1.85 4.86 2.67
C PHE A 128 3.05 4.05 2.14
N ASP A 129 3.56 4.38 0.96
CA ASP A 129 4.75 3.75 0.37
C ASP A 129 5.99 3.87 1.24
N GLY A 130 6.11 4.96 2.01
CA GLY A 130 7.18 5.15 3.01
C GLY A 130 7.11 4.20 4.21
N PHE A 131 6.02 3.43 4.36
CA PHE A 131 5.83 2.43 5.43
C PHE A 131 5.92 0.99 4.95
N LYS A 132 6.22 0.77 3.65
CA LYS A 132 6.56 -0.57 3.14
C LYS A 132 7.72 -1.15 3.96
N LYS A 133 7.75 -2.48 4.12
CA LYS A 133 8.90 -3.15 4.74
C LYS A 133 10.16 -2.77 3.94
N ALA A 134 11.15 -2.20 4.63
CA ALA A 134 12.51 -2.04 4.14
C ALA A 134 13.19 -3.41 4.00
#